data_AF-G5JYL0-F1
#
_entry.id   AF-G5JYL0-F1
#
_cell.length_a   1.000
_cell.length_b   1.000
_cell.length_c   1.000
_cell.angle_alpha   90.00
_cell.angle_beta   90.00
_cell.angle_gamma   90.00
#
_symmetry.space_group_name_H-M   'P 1'
#
loop_
_entity.id
_entity.type
_entity.pdbx_description
1 polymer ?
#
loop_
_entity_poly.entity_id
_entity_poly.type
_entity_poly.pdbx_seq_one_letter_code
_entity_poly.pdbx_strand_id
1 'polypeptide(L)'
;MEKLFMLAVDNSKIPLYDVAQVFRVSFSAVLKTPKTVLKWGSKLVTSVNKVAAVNLKKYAWQFGQADFTSSVSEVLKQAQTVDYHKISIPSLFLVGAGDSPELLRQTEVIAENFRKRGVPITVRKFESASGSDAHCQVNHFRLMNYVVFEWLNHVFKKEYKAD
;
A
#
# COMPACT_ATOMS: atom_id res chain seq x y z
N MET A 1 -6.27 16.09 21.28
CA MET A 1 -5.41 14.98 20.80
C MET A 1 -6.01 14.45 19.50
N GLU A 2 -5.68 15.09 18.38
CA GLU A 2 -6.10 14.62 17.06
C GLU A 2 -5.18 13.49 16.62
N LYS A 3 -5.78 12.33 16.33
CA LYS A 3 -5.07 11.11 15.97
C LYS A 3 -4.50 11.28 14.57
N LEU A 4 -3.17 11.26 14.47
CA LEU A 4 -2.44 11.05 13.23
C LEU A 4 -2.85 9.68 12.66
N PHE A 5 -3.51 9.66 11.49
CA PHE A 5 -3.81 8.42 10.78
C PHE A 5 -2.70 8.16 9.76
N MET A 6 -1.80 7.25 10.10
CA MET A 6 -0.94 6.59 9.11
C MET A 6 -1.67 5.29 8.73
N LEU A 7 -2.30 5.27 7.56
CA LEU A 7 -2.94 4.08 7.02
C LEU A 7 -1.85 3.07 6.60
N ALA A 8 -1.41 2.26 7.55
CA ALA A 8 -0.51 1.14 7.32
C ALA A 8 -1.34 -0.15 7.31
N VAL A 9 -1.93 -0.46 6.16
CA VAL A 9 -2.32 -1.84 5.85
C VAL A 9 -1.15 -2.38 5.02
N ASP A 10 -0.31 -3.18 5.67
CA ASP A 10 1.04 -3.56 5.22
C ASP A 10 2.07 -2.41 5.32
N ASN A 11 3.37 -2.71 5.30
CA ASN A 11 4.50 -1.77 5.36
C ASN A 11 4.52 -0.72 4.21
N SER A 12 3.43 -0.59 3.46
CA SER A 12 3.24 0.32 2.35
C SER A 12 2.91 1.73 2.86
N LYS A 13 3.75 2.70 2.49
CA LYS A 13 3.55 4.14 2.77
C LYS A 13 2.53 4.77 1.82
N ILE A 14 1.69 3.95 1.18
CA ILE A 14 0.83 4.31 0.08
C ILE A 14 -0.61 4.34 0.61
N PRO A 15 -1.37 5.42 0.35
CA PRO A 15 -2.73 5.53 0.84
C PRO A 15 -3.65 4.51 0.16
N LEU A 16 -4.33 3.70 0.96
CA LEU A 16 -5.30 2.71 0.50
C LEU A 16 -6.64 2.92 1.17
N TYR A 17 -7.70 2.91 0.38
CA TYR A 17 -9.07 2.91 0.90
C TYR A 17 -9.83 1.61 0.62
N ASP A 18 -9.38 0.80 -0.35
CA ASP A 18 -10.00 -0.46 -0.72
C ASP A 18 -8.95 -1.56 -0.93
N VAL A 19 -8.59 -2.24 0.15
CA VAL A 19 -7.62 -3.35 0.11
C VAL A 19 -8.20 -4.58 -0.61
N ALA A 20 -9.53 -4.80 -0.56
CA ALA A 20 -10.16 -5.90 -1.28
C ALA A 20 -9.96 -5.73 -2.78
N GLN A 21 -10.06 -4.51 -3.31
CA GLN A 21 -9.80 -4.22 -4.71
C GLN A 21 -8.34 -4.47 -5.10
N VAL A 22 -7.38 -4.11 -4.25
CA VAL A 22 -5.95 -4.45 -4.46
C VAL A 22 -5.77 -5.96 -4.60
N PHE A 23 -6.40 -6.75 -3.72
CA PHE A 23 -6.34 -8.21 -3.78
C PHE A 23 -7.04 -8.76 -5.03
N ARG A 24 -8.19 -8.21 -5.43
CA ARG A 24 -8.90 -8.61 -6.66
C ARG A 24 -8.05 -8.40 -7.89
N VAL A 25 -7.39 -7.24 -8.02
CA VAL A 25 -6.55 -6.93 -9.18
C VAL A 25 -5.30 -7.81 -9.17
N SER A 26 -4.58 -7.86 -8.05
CA SER A 26 -3.30 -8.57 -7.91
C SER A 26 -3.44 -10.08 -8.09
N PHE A 27 -4.56 -10.65 -7.66
CA PHE A 27 -4.81 -12.10 -7.69
C PHE A 27 -5.95 -12.50 -8.63
N SER A 28 -6.35 -11.64 -9.56
CA SER A 28 -7.46 -11.89 -10.49
C SER A 28 -7.35 -13.22 -11.24
N ALA A 29 -6.15 -13.57 -11.69
CA ALA A 29 -5.88 -14.85 -12.36
C ALA A 29 -6.06 -16.05 -11.41
N VAL A 30 -5.60 -15.94 -10.16
CA VAL A 30 -5.74 -16.97 -9.13
C VAL A 30 -7.22 -17.15 -8.75
N LEU A 31 -7.97 -16.06 -8.62
CA LEU A 31 -9.39 -16.06 -8.27
C LEU A 31 -10.28 -16.67 -9.35
N LYS A 32 -9.95 -16.47 -10.62
CA LYS A 32 -10.70 -17.02 -11.77
C LYS A 32 -10.37 -18.48 -12.08
N THR A 33 -9.31 -19.02 -11.50
CA THR A 33 -8.85 -20.38 -11.79
C THR A 33 -9.62 -21.40 -10.94
N PRO A 34 -10.21 -22.45 -11.53
CA PRO A 34 -10.91 -23.50 -10.78
C PRO A 34 -10.02 -24.13 -9.70
N LYS A 35 -10.54 -24.37 -8.49
CA LYS A 35 -9.79 -24.88 -7.34
C LYS A 35 -8.99 -26.15 -7.63
N THR A 36 -9.53 -27.04 -8.47
CA THR A 36 -8.86 -28.27 -8.91
C THR A 36 -7.59 -27.95 -9.69
N VAL A 37 -7.67 -27.05 -10.68
CA VAL A 37 -6.53 -26.61 -11.49
C VAL A 37 -5.50 -25.88 -10.63
N LEU A 38 -5.96 -25.07 -9.67
CA LEU A 38 -5.09 -24.38 -8.74
C LEU A 38 -4.30 -25.34 -7.83
N LYS A 39 -4.94 -26.44 -7.37
CA LYS A 39 -4.29 -27.47 -6.55
C LYS A 39 -3.19 -28.22 -7.32
N TRP A 40 -3.40 -28.48 -8.61
CA TRP A 40 -2.41 -29.11 -9.48
C TRP A 40 -1.29 -28.14 -9.90
N GLY A 41 -1.65 -26.91 -10.28
CA GLY A 41 -0.71 -25.87 -10.71
C GLY A 41 0.15 -25.30 -9.58
N SER A 42 -0.39 -25.19 -8.37
CA SER A 42 0.38 -24.71 -7.20
C SER A 42 1.54 -25.62 -6.84
N LYS A 43 1.41 -26.96 -7.00
CA LYS A 43 2.53 -27.90 -6.82
C LYS A 43 3.66 -27.63 -7.83
N LEU A 44 3.33 -27.29 -9.07
CA LEU A 44 4.31 -26.93 -10.10
C LEU A 44 4.94 -25.56 -9.84
N VAL A 45 4.14 -24.51 -9.61
CA VAL A 45 4.65 -23.13 -9.39
C VAL A 45 5.48 -23.01 -8.11
N THR A 46 5.10 -23.70 -7.03
CA THR A 46 5.90 -23.72 -5.78
C THR A 46 7.19 -24.53 -5.90
N SER A 47 7.25 -25.51 -6.81
CA SER A 47 8.48 -26.26 -7.08
C SER A 47 9.52 -25.42 -7.84
N VAL A 48 9.08 -24.47 -8.68
CA VAL A 48 9.97 -23.60 -9.47
C VAL A 48 10.27 -22.25 -8.81
N ASN A 49 9.37 -21.70 -7.98
CA ASN A 49 9.60 -20.45 -7.24
C ASN A 49 9.43 -20.66 -5.73
N LYS A 50 10.48 -21.18 -5.10
CA LYS A 50 10.54 -21.45 -3.65
C LYS A 50 10.36 -20.17 -2.82
N VAL A 51 10.82 -19.02 -3.30
CA VAL A 51 10.70 -17.72 -2.61
C VAL A 51 9.23 -17.29 -2.54
N ALA A 52 8.51 -17.38 -3.65
CA ALA A 52 7.07 -17.11 -3.68
C ALA A 52 6.30 -18.09 -2.78
N ALA A 53 6.65 -19.38 -2.81
CA ALA A 53 6.01 -20.39 -1.97
C ALA A 53 6.14 -20.09 -0.47
N VAL A 54 7.33 -19.67 -0.02
CA VAL A 54 7.56 -19.26 1.37
C VAL A 54 6.77 -18.01 1.72
N ASN A 55 6.76 -17.00 0.85
CA ASN A 55 5.98 -15.78 1.09
C ASN A 55 4.47 -16.04 1.18
N LEU A 56 3.91 -16.89 0.31
CA LEU A 56 2.49 -17.26 0.38
C LEU A 56 2.14 -18.00 1.67
N LYS A 57 3.02 -18.89 2.14
CA LYS A 57 2.86 -19.54 3.46
C LYS A 57 2.94 -18.54 4.61
N LYS A 58 3.87 -17.58 4.53
CA LYS A 58 3.98 -16.49 5.50
C LYS A 58 2.69 -15.67 5.55
N TYR A 59 2.11 -15.32 4.40
CA TYR A 59 0.82 -14.63 4.36
C TYR A 59 -0.29 -15.47 4.99
N ALA A 60 -0.43 -16.74 4.61
CA ALA A 60 -1.42 -17.63 5.23
C ALA A 60 -1.31 -17.66 6.76
N TRP A 61 -0.08 -17.75 7.27
CA TRP A 61 0.21 -17.69 8.70
C TRP A 61 -0.17 -16.33 9.32
N GLN A 62 0.14 -15.20 8.68
CA GLN A 62 -0.22 -13.85 9.15
C GLN A 62 -1.74 -13.64 9.22
N PHE A 63 -2.49 -14.25 8.30
CA PHE A 63 -3.96 -14.21 8.29
C PHE A 63 -4.59 -15.29 9.18
N GLY A 64 -3.80 -16.17 9.82
CA GLY A 64 -4.33 -17.27 10.64
C GLY A 64 -5.10 -18.33 9.84
N GLN A 65 -4.86 -18.42 8.53
CA GLN A 65 -5.57 -19.32 7.62
C GLN A 65 -4.70 -20.53 7.23
N ALA A 66 -5.38 -21.61 6.82
CA ALA A 66 -4.70 -22.84 6.40
C ALA A 66 -3.89 -22.65 5.10
N ASP A 67 -4.32 -21.74 4.22
CA ASP A 67 -3.65 -21.44 2.97
C ASP A 67 -3.90 -19.99 2.49
N PHE A 68 -3.12 -19.60 1.49
CA PHE A 68 -3.18 -18.26 0.92
C PHE A 68 -4.53 -17.98 0.24
N THR A 69 -5.16 -18.98 -0.40
CA THR A 69 -6.45 -18.79 -1.09
C THR A 69 -7.58 -18.50 -0.10
N SER A 70 -7.55 -19.14 1.06
CA SER A 70 -8.46 -18.89 2.18
C SER A 70 -8.23 -17.49 2.74
N SER A 71 -6.97 -17.06 2.85
CA SER A 71 -6.60 -15.68 3.25
C SER A 71 -7.17 -14.63 2.29
N VAL A 72 -7.01 -14.83 0.98
CA VAL A 72 -7.58 -13.93 -0.04
C VAL A 72 -9.11 -13.91 0.07
N SER A 73 -9.75 -15.08 0.19
CA SER A 73 -11.21 -15.16 0.32
C SER A 73 -11.73 -14.42 1.56
N GLU A 74 -10.98 -14.49 2.66
CA GLU A 74 -11.29 -13.78 3.89
C GLU A 74 -11.21 -12.26 3.72
N VAL A 75 -10.12 -11.76 3.13
CA VAL A 75 -9.96 -10.33 2.82
C VAL A 75 -11.11 -9.85 1.93
N LEU A 76 -11.45 -10.60 0.87
CA LEU A 76 -12.54 -10.22 -0.04
C LEU A 76 -13.92 -10.22 0.63
N LYS A 77 -14.10 -10.99 1.71
CA LYS A 77 -15.36 -11.08 2.46
C LYS A 77 -15.46 -10.04 3.56
N GLN A 78 -14.35 -9.77 4.26
CA GLN A 78 -14.36 -9.01 5.51
C GLN A 78 -13.78 -7.61 5.39
N ALA A 79 -12.89 -7.36 4.41
CA ALA A 79 -12.25 -6.06 4.30
C ALA A 79 -13.29 -4.97 3.98
N GLN A 80 -13.35 -3.98 4.85
CA GLN A 80 -14.21 -2.82 4.68
C GLN A 80 -13.44 -1.72 3.96
N THR A 81 -14.14 -0.98 3.12
CA THR A 81 -13.58 0.21 2.53
C THR A 81 -13.46 1.32 3.58
N VAL A 82 -12.37 2.06 3.53
CA VAL A 82 -12.19 3.25 4.36
C VAL A 82 -12.96 4.41 3.73
N ASP A 83 -13.79 5.07 4.53
CA ASP A 83 -14.47 6.29 4.11
C ASP A 83 -13.51 7.49 4.14
N TYR A 84 -12.73 7.65 3.07
CA TYR A 84 -11.76 8.73 2.94
C TYR A 84 -12.40 10.14 2.88
N HIS A 85 -13.72 10.25 2.67
CA HIS A 85 -14.45 11.52 2.74
C HIS A 85 -14.49 12.12 4.15
N LYS A 86 -14.22 11.31 5.18
CA LYS A 86 -14.16 11.76 6.58
C LYS A 86 -12.76 12.16 7.04
N ILE A 87 -11.73 11.87 6.24
CA ILE A 87 -10.35 12.22 6.59
C ILE A 87 -10.13 13.72 6.30
N SER A 88 -9.66 14.47 7.29
CA SER A 88 -9.47 15.92 7.22
C SER A 88 -8.12 16.40 7.77
N ILE A 89 -7.12 15.52 7.81
CA ILE A 89 -5.78 15.82 8.33
C ILE A 89 -4.81 16.17 7.19
N PRO A 90 -3.82 17.06 7.41
CA PRO A 90 -2.71 17.25 6.49
C PRO A 90 -2.05 15.91 6.16
N SER A 91 -1.88 15.62 4.87
CA SER A 91 -1.45 14.30 4.42
C SER A 91 -0.29 14.39 3.43
N LEU A 92 0.63 13.43 3.52
CA LEU A 92 1.73 13.21 2.59
C LEU A 92 1.61 11.82 1.99
N PHE A 93 1.42 11.73 0.68
CA PHE A 93 1.41 10.47 -0.05
C PHE A 93 2.74 10.29 -0.77
N LEU A 94 3.35 9.12 -0.57
CA LEU A 94 4.61 8.74 -1.18
C LEU A 94 4.35 7.59 -2.14
N VAL A 95 4.56 7.81 -3.43
CA VAL A 95 4.35 6.79 -4.45
C VAL A 95 5.54 6.70 -5.39
N GLY A 96 5.96 5.48 -5.70
CA GLY A 96 6.99 5.18 -6.68
C GLY A 96 6.40 4.96 -8.07
N ALA A 97 7.13 5.31 -9.12
CA ALA A 97 6.75 4.98 -10.49
C ALA A 97 6.67 3.47 -10.74
N GLY A 98 7.38 2.67 -9.94
CA GLY A 98 7.33 1.20 -9.97
C GLY A 98 6.19 0.58 -9.15
N ASP A 99 5.36 1.38 -8.46
CA ASP A 99 4.20 0.85 -7.74
C ASP A 99 3.13 0.33 -8.71
N SER A 100 2.30 -0.59 -8.22
CA SER A 100 1.26 -1.19 -9.06
C SER A 100 0.23 -0.15 -9.51
N PRO A 101 -0.37 -0.29 -10.71
CA PRO A 101 -1.34 0.68 -11.22
C PRO A 101 -2.54 0.90 -10.29
N GLU A 102 -2.98 -0.13 -9.55
CA GLU A 102 -4.11 0.02 -8.61
C GLU A 102 -3.73 0.88 -7.39
N LEU A 103 -2.49 0.77 -6.90
CA LEU A 103 -1.98 1.61 -5.81
C LEU A 103 -1.93 3.09 -6.23
N LEU A 104 -1.44 3.34 -7.45
CA LEU A 104 -1.39 4.68 -8.04
C LEU A 104 -2.81 5.24 -8.28
N ARG A 105 -3.73 4.41 -8.76
CA ARG A 105 -5.14 4.79 -8.99
C ARG A 105 -5.82 5.19 -7.68
N GLN A 106 -5.70 4.40 -6.60
CA GLN A 106 -6.31 4.75 -5.32
C GLN A 106 -5.69 6.02 -4.71
N THR A 107 -4.38 6.21 -4.87
CA THR A 107 -3.69 7.44 -4.44
C THR A 107 -4.29 8.67 -5.11
N GLU A 108 -4.49 8.63 -6.44
CA GLU A 108 -5.05 9.78 -7.16
C GLU A 108 -6.50 10.06 -6.76
N VAL A 109 -7.32 9.02 -6.57
CA VAL A 109 -8.72 9.17 -6.10
C VAL A 109 -8.79 9.90 -4.76
N ILE A 110 -7.97 9.49 -3.79
CA ILE A 110 -7.94 10.12 -2.46
C ILE A 110 -7.39 11.54 -2.57
N ALA A 111 -6.30 11.74 -3.32
CA ALA A 111 -5.68 13.05 -3.49
C ALA A 111 -6.62 14.06 -4.15
N GLU A 112 -7.34 13.66 -5.21
CA GLU A 112 -8.33 14.50 -5.88
C GLU A 112 -9.48 14.87 -4.93
N ASN A 113 -9.97 13.92 -4.12
CA ASN A 113 -10.98 14.19 -3.11
C ASN A 113 -10.51 15.24 -2.08
N PHE A 114 -9.27 15.10 -1.59
CA PHE A 114 -8.70 16.03 -0.61
C PHE A 114 -8.53 17.42 -1.21
N ARG A 115 -8.01 17.52 -2.45
CA ARG A 115 -7.90 18.80 -3.18
C ARG A 115 -9.26 19.48 -3.32
N LYS A 116 -10.31 18.75 -3.73
CA LYS A 116 -11.68 19.28 -3.88
C LYS A 116 -12.27 19.80 -2.57
N ARG A 117 -11.93 19.17 -1.44
CA ARG A 117 -12.43 19.53 -0.10
C ARG A 117 -11.54 20.56 0.61
N GLY A 118 -10.44 20.98 0.01
CA GLY A 118 -9.47 21.89 0.64
C GLY A 118 -8.68 21.25 1.80
N VAL A 119 -8.62 19.92 1.89
CA VAL A 119 -7.79 19.23 2.88
C VAL A 119 -6.32 19.30 2.42
N PRO A 120 -5.37 19.77 3.25
CA PRO A 120 -3.97 19.87 2.85
C PRO A 120 -3.40 18.52 2.43
N ILE A 121 -2.90 18.44 1.20
CA ILE A 121 -2.37 17.21 0.62
C ILE A 121 -1.10 17.49 -0.17
N THR A 122 -0.08 16.67 0.05
CA THR A 122 1.14 16.61 -0.78
C THR A 122 1.26 15.21 -1.36
N VAL A 123 1.39 15.10 -2.69
CA VAL A 123 1.66 13.83 -3.36
C VAL A 123 3.07 13.89 -3.93
N ARG A 124 3.99 13.10 -3.36
CA ARG A 124 5.34 12.93 -3.88
C ARG A 124 5.41 11.68 -4.73
N LYS A 125 5.53 11.88 -6.05
CA LYS A 125 5.87 10.81 -6.99
C LYS A 125 7.39 10.69 -7.12
N PHE A 126 7.92 9.51 -6.91
CA PHE A 126 9.33 9.18 -7.11
C PHE A 126 9.50 8.51 -8.48
N GLU A 127 10.16 9.21 -9.40
CA GLU A 127 10.40 8.71 -10.76
C GLU A 127 11.55 7.71 -10.80
N SER A 128 11.56 6.81 -11.77
CA SER A 128 12.63 5.81 -11.92
C SER A 128 14.02 6.44 -12.05
N ALA A 129 14.13 7.61 -12.69
CA ALA A 129 15.39 8.36 -12.80
C ALA A 129 16.00 8.76 -11.45
N SER A 130 15.19 8.87 -10.40
CA SER A 130 15.65 9.21 -9.04
C SER A 130 16.20 8.01 -8.25
N GLY A 131 16.10 6.79 -8.82
CA GLY A 131 16.46 5.54 -8.15
C GLY A 131 15.65 5.25 -6.89
N SER A 132 14.48 5.88 -6.73
CA SER A 132 13.67 5.86 -5.51
C SER A 132 12.22 5.43 -5.75
N ASP A 133 11.96 4.79 -6.88
CA ASP A 133 10.64 4.41 -7.39
C ASP A 133 10.15 3.03 -6.96
N ALA A 134 10.92 2.26 -6.18
CA ALA A 134 10.49 0.95 -5.70
C ALA A 134 9.44 1.11 -4.59
N HIS A 135 8.60 0.08 -4.43
CA HIS A 135 7.60 0.03 -3.35
C HIS A 135 8.23 0.37 -1.99
N CYS A 136 7.60 1.27 -1.25
CA CYS A 136 8.08 1.83 0.03
C CYS A 136 9.39 2.62 -0.02
N GLN A 137 9.89 2.93 -1.23
CA GLN A 137 11.15 3.61 -1.51
C GLN A 137 12.37 2.85 -0.95
N VAL A 138 12.31 1.51 -0.92
CA VAL A 138 13.39 0.67 -0.35
C VAL A 138 14.71 0.81 -1.08
N ASN A 139 14.69 1.24 -2.34
CA ASN A 139 15.87 1.52 -3.14
C ASN A 139 16.52 2.89 -2.81
N HIS A 140 15.87 3.76 -2.02
CA HIS A 140 16.44 5.06 -1.65
C HIS A 140 15.84 5.67 -0.36
N PHE A 141 16.00 4.98 0.78
CA PHE A 141 15.47 5.46 2.06
C PHE A 141 15.92 6.87 2.47
N ARG A 142 17.15 7.26 2.11
CA ARG A 142 17.68 8.59 2.43
C ARG A 142 16.80 9.71 1.86
N LEU A 143 16.43 9.61 0.58
CA LEU A 143 15.57 10.59 -0.07
C LEU A 143 14.15 10.56 0.48
N MET A 144 13.62 9.36 0.75
CA MET A 144 12.30 9.21 1.37
C MET A 144 12.24 9.88 2.75
N ASN A 145 13.24 9.65 3.60
CA ASN A 145 13.35 10.28 4.92
C ASN A 145 13.44 11.80 4.80
N TYR A 146 14.27 12.31 3.89
CA TYR A 146 14.38 13.75 3.65
C TYR A 146 13.02 14.38 3.33
N VAL A 147 12.27 13.79 2.38
CA VAL A 147 10.93 14.29 2.01
C VAL A 147 9.98 14.25 3.22
N VAL A 148 9.95 13.15 3.97
CA VAL A 148 9.06 12.98 5.13
C VAL A 148 9.36 14.01 6.21
N PHE A 149 10.62 14.16 6.60
CA PHE A 149 10.98 15.04 7.71
C PHE A 149 10.88 16.51 7.33
N GLU A 150 11.25 16.91 6.13
CA GLU A 150 11.03 18.29 5.66
C GLU A 150 9.54 18.65 5.63
N TRP A 151 8.70 17.73 5.16
CA TRP A 151 7.25 17.92 5.16
C TRP A 151 6.69 18.00 6.59
N LEU A 152 7.08 17.09 7.49
CA LEU A 152 6.65 17.12 8.88
C LEU A 152 7.11 18.38 9.61
N ASN A 153 8.35 18.83 9.37
CA ASN A 153 8.89 20.07 9.94
C ASN A 153 8.06 21.28 9.49
N HIS A 154 7.65 21.33 8.22
CA HIS A 154 6.79 22.37 7.69
C HIS A 154 5.38 22.34 8.33
N VAL A 155 4.78 21.15 8.45
CA VAL A 155 3.43 20.98 9.02
C VAL A 155 3.40 21.30 10.52
N PHE A 156 4.42 20.89 11.27
CA PHE A 156 4.45 21.05 12.73
C PHE A 156 5.19 22.29 13.23
N LYS A 157 5.82 23.09 12.36
CA LYS A 157 6.58 24.31 12.71
C LYS A 157 7.31 24.20 14.05
N LYS A 158 8.49 23.59 14.06
CA LYS A 158 9.51 24.01 15.04
C LYS A 158 10.19 25.24 14.45
N GLU A 159 9.81 26.43 14.92
CA GLU A 159 10.72 27.57 14.85
C GLU A 159 11.94 27.19 15.70
N TYR A 160 13.06 26.91 15.06
CA TYR A 160 14.33 26.78 15.75
C TYR A 160 14.71 28.19 16.22
N LYS A 161 14.34 28.55 17.45
CA LYS A 161 14.98 29.67 18.13
C LYS A 161 16.36 29.19 18.54
N ALA A 162 17.39 29.68 17.86
CA ALA A 162 18.74 29.61 18.37
C ALA A 162 18.80 30.61 19.54
N ASP A 163 18.85 30.09 20.76
CA ASP A 163 19.26 30.85 21.95
C ASP A 163 20.78 31.02 21.96
#